data_AF-A0A7E5W0T2-F1
#
_entry.id   AF-A0A7E5W0T2-F1
#
_cell.length_a   1.000
_cell.length_b   1.000
_cell.length_c   1.000
_cell.angle_alpha   90.00
_cell.angle_beta   90.00
_cell.angle_gamma   90.00
#
_symmetry.space_group_name_H-M   'P 1'
#
loop_
_entity.id
_entity.type
_entity.pdbx_description
1 polymer ?
#
loop_
_entity_poly.entity_id
_entity_poly.type
_entity_poly.pdbx_seq_one_letter_code
_entity_poly.pdbx_strand_id
1 'polypeptide(L)'
;MPSIPDRWIPYKACGNIIEGTRLICFKVPLNKNVQKFNKDIKTIWDIPALIEKIPKLGAVIDLTNTARYYNPEELKAAGVLHKKILMPGRIIPPENKVTEFMNTVDEFLGKDCEMVIGVHCTHGLNRTGYMVCRYMRDRLGVPAKDAIKRFEKARGYQIERENYIADIMGIAPRPPDIGRNTVIKPITGKYLPNKRSPLAEDEDEYVNQSVIRDRFNRSNTRNSRHRKDSNGSGTSFDYKYDY
;
A
#
# COMPACT_ATOMS: atom_id res chain seq x y z
N MET A 1 -13.90 -22.52 11.19
CA MET A 1 -13.21 -21.97 10.00
C MET A 1 -12.96 -20.48 10.22
N PRO A 2 -11.85 -19.91 9.73
CA PRO A 2 -11.57 -18.49 9.89
C PRO A 2 -12.61 -17.65 9.14
N SER A 3 -13.06 -16.55 9.75
CA SER A 3 -13.95 -15.58 9.11
C SER A 3 -13.24 -14.76 8.04
N ILE A 4 -14.00 -14.29 7.05
CA ILE A 4 -13.55 -13.33 6.04
C ILE A 4 -13.04 -12.07 6.78
N PRO A 5 -11.85 -11.54 6.44
CA PRO A 5 -11.34 -10.32 7.06
C PRO A 5 -12.25 -9.13 6.81
N ASP A 6 -12.33 -8.24 7.79
CA ASP A 6 -13.10 -7.00 7.64
C ASP A 6 -12.61 -6.18 6.43
N ARG A 7 -13.54 -5.53 5.75
CA ARG A 7 -13.34 -4.80 4.49
C ARG A 7 -12.65 -5.59 3.37
N TRP A 8 -12.57 -6.92 3.41
CA TRP A 8 -11.94 -7.69 2.33
C TRP A 8 -12.75 -7.69 1.03
N ILE A 9 -14.09 -7.73 1.12
CA ILE A 9 -15.00 -7.83 -0.03
C ILE A 9 -14.94 -6.59 -0.95
N PRO A 10 -14.97 -5.34 -0.43
CA PRO A 10 -14.96 -4.13 -1.27
C PRO A 10 -13.71 -3.91 -2.15
N TYR A 11 -12.57 -4.53 -1.82
CA TYR A 11 -11.36 -4.39 -2.65
C TYR A 11 -11.34 -5.40 -3.80
N LYS A 12 -10.93 -4.93 -4.98
CA LYS A 12 -10.61 -5.81 -6.12
C LYS A 12 -9.55 -6.84 -5.70
N ALA A 13 -9.73 -8.05 -6.21
CA ALA A 13 -8.87 -9.20 -5.99
C ALA A 13 -7.39 -8.91 -6.30
N CYS A 14 -7.13 -8.45 -7.52
CA CYS A 14 -5.78 -8.25 -8.05
C CYS A 14 -5.68 -6.90 -8.78
N GLY A 15 -4.49 -6.30 -8.74
CA GLY A 15 -4.11 -5.17 -9.57
C GLY A 15 -3.48 -5.61 -10.89
N ASN A 16 -2.66 -4.72 -11.47
CA ASN A 16 -1.82 -5.00 -12.63
C ASN A 16 -0.34 -5.03 -12.24
N ILE A 17 0.53 -5.45 -13.17
CA ILE A 17 1.98 -5.31 -13.01
C ILE A 17 2.32 -3.82 -12.88
N ILE A 18 3.15 -3.49 -11.89
CA ILE A 18 3.59 -2.11 -11.64
C ILE A 18 4.62 -1.71 -12.69
N GLU A 19 4.38 -0.58 -13.33
CA GLU A 19 5.21 -0.02 -14.40
C GLU A 19 6.69 0.10 -14.00
N GLY A 20 7.57 -0.48 -14.84
CA GLY A 20 9.01 -0.54 -14.59
C GLY A 20 9.45 -1.62 -13.60
N THR A 21 8.55 -2.55 -13.25
CA THR A 21 8.86 -3.67 -12.34
C THR A 21 8.25 -4.98 -12.84
N ARG A 22 8.58 -6.08 -12.17
CA ARG A 22 7.90 -7.40 -12.31
C ARG A 22 7.01 -7.72 -11.10
N LEU A 23 6.52 -6.68 -10.41
CA LEU A 23 5.71 -6.82 -9.19
C LEU A 23 4.21 -6.65 -9.50
N ILE A 24 3.39 -7.53 -8.93
CA ILE A 24 1.92 -7.45 -8.98
C ILE A 24 1.34 -7.57 -7.57
N CYS A 25 0.33 -6.75 -7.27
CA CYS A 25 -0.23 -6.65 -5.92
C CYS A 25 -1.68 -7.12 -5.87
N PHE A 26 -2.05 -7.87 -4.84
CA PHE A 26 -3.40 -8.41 -4.66
C PHE A 26 -3.80 -8.50 -3.18
N LYS A 27 -5.11 -8.63 -2.91
CA LYS A 27 -5.61 -8.96 -1.56
C LYS A 27 -5.40 -10.44 -1.29
N VAL A 28 -5.34 -10.82 0.00
CA VAL A 28 -5.06 -12.20 0.40
C VAL A 28 -6.08 -13.17 -0.23
N PRO A 29 -5.65 -14.24 -0.90
CA PRO A 29 -6.55 -15.33 -1.29
C PRO A 29 -7.07 -16.04 -0.03
N LEU A 30 -8.33 -16.45 -0.05
CA LEU A 30 -8.97 -17.14 1.06
C LEU A 30 -9.35 -18.56 0.63
N ASN A 31 -9.37 -19.50 1.57
CA ASN A 31 -9.91 -20.83 1.28
C ASN A 31 -11.35 -20.74 0.72
N LYS A 32 -11.63 -21.48 -0.37
CA LYS A 32 -12.94 -21.49 -1.04
C LYS A 32 -14.11 -21.74 -0.10
N ASN A 33 -13.95 -22.56 0.94
CA ASN A 33 -15.01 -22.88 1.90
C ASN A 33 -15.44 -21.68 2.76
N VAL A 34 -14.54 -20.70 2.96
CA VAL A 34 -14.84 -19.46 3.69
C VAL A 34 -15.62 -18.47 2.82
N GLN A 35 -15.53 -18.61 1.49
CA GLN A 35 -16.11 -17.68 0.52
C GLN A 35 -17.46 -18.15 -0.02
N LYS A 36 -17.62 -19.45 -0.30
CA LYS A 36 -18.72 -20.02 -1.11
C LYS A 36 -20.14 -19.77 -0.56
N PHE A 37 -20.29 -19.47 0.72
CA PHE A 37 -21.57 -19.22 1.36
C PHE A 37 -21.87 -17.74 1.62
N ASN A 38 -20.94 -16.84 1.26
CA ASN A 38 -21.13 -15.41 1.43
C ASN A 38 -21.79 -14.81 0.17
N LYS A 39 -22.98 -14.22 0.33
CA LYS A 39 -23.80 -13.69 -0.78
C LYS A 39 -23.17 -12.49 -1.50
N ASP A 40 -22.28 -11.76 -0.83
CA ASP A 40 -21.62 -10.58 -1.39
C ASP A 40 -20.39 -10.95 -2.25
N ILE A 41 -19.91 -12.20 -2.15
CA ILE A 41 -18.79 -12.69 -2.96
C ILE A 41 -19.31 -13.25 -4.28
N LYS A 42 -19.09 -12.48 -5.35
CA LYS A 42 -19.48 -12.87 -6.72
C LYS A 42 -18.49 -13.79 -7.42
N THR A 43 -17.22 -13.75 -7.00
CA THR A 43 -16.13 -14.50 -7.62
C THR A 43 -15.20 -15.00 -6.53
N ILE A 44 -14.89 -16.31 -6.57
CA ILE A 44 -13.95 -16.92 -5.62
C ILE A 44 -12.54 -16.40 -5.90
N TRP A 45 -11.86 -15.98 -4.83
CA TRP A 45 -10.45 -15.59 -4.85
C TRP A 45 -9.64 -16.50 -3.93
N ASP A 46 -9.25 -17.67 -4.44
CA ASP A 46 -8.41 -18.68 -3.79
C ASP A 46 -7.08 -18.86 -4.54
N ILE A 47 -6.27 -19.84 -4.14
CA ILE A 47 -4.95 -20.07 -4.76
C ILE A 47 -5.07 -20.52 -6.23
N PRO A 48 -5.96 -21.45 -6.61
CA PRO A 48 -6.21 -21.75 -8.02
C PRO A 48 -6.59 -20.52 -8.85
N ALA A 49 -7.52 -19.70 -8.38
CA ALA A 49 -7.93 -18.48 -9.08
C ALA A 49 -6.79 -17.45 -9.19
N LEU A 50 -5.90 -17.37 -8.18
CA LEU A 50 -4.72 -16.52 -8.22
C LEU A 50 -3.74 -16.95 -9.32
N ILE A 51 -3.45 -18.25 -9.41
CA ILE A 51 -2.51 -18.81 -10.41
C ILE A 51 -3.09 -18.63 -11.83
N GLU A 52 -4.38 -18.92 -12.01
CA GLU A 52 -5.07 -18.70 -13.29
C GLU A 52 -5.02 -17.21 -13.70
N LYS A 53 -5.21 -16.31 -12.73
CA LYS A 53 -5.22 -14.86 -12.99
C LYS A 53 -3.84 -14.31 -13.37
N ILE A 54 -2.76 -14.96 -12.94
CA ILE A 54 -1.38 -14.49 -13.13
C ILE A 54 -0.54 -15.66 -13.69
N PRO A 55 -0.62 -15.94 -15.01
CA PRO A 55 0.02 -17.13 -15.59
C PRO A 55 1.54 -17.22 -15.42
N LYS A 56 2.22 -16.07 -15.30
CA LYS A 56 3.68 -15.98 -15.06
C LYS A 56 4.04 -15.80 -13.58
N LEU A 57 3.14 -16.13 -12.64
CA LEU A 57 3.41 -16.01 -11.22
C LEU A 57 4.48 -17.03 -10.80
N GLY A 58 5.70 -16.56 -10.51
CA GLY A 58 6.79 -17.44 -10.06
C GLY A 58 7.06 -17.36 -8.57
N ALA A 59 6.63 -16.29 -7.89
CA ALA A 59 6.78 -16.17 -6.45
C ALA A 59 5.66 -15.34 -5.80
N VAL A 60 5.41 -15.60 -4.52
CA VAL A 60 4.51 -14.83 -3.66
C VAL A 60 5.23 -14.42 -2.38
N ILE A 61 5.14 -13.14 -2.05
CA ILE A 61 5.54 -12.57 -0.76
C ILE A 61 4.28 -12.24 0.05
N ASP A 62 4.08 -12.97 1.13
CA ASP A 62 2.96 -12.85 2.06
C ASP A 62 3.33 -11.98 3.27
N LEU A 63 2.72 -10.80 3.36
CA LEU A 63 2.94 -9.81 4.41
C LEU A 63 1.91 -9.89 5.56
N THR A 64 1.08 -10.93 5.60
CA THR A 64 0.07 -11.10 6.66
C THR A 64 0.70 -11.61 7.95
N ASN A 65 0.19 -11.14 9.10
CA ASN A 65 0.63 -11.57 10.43
C ASN A 65 -0.10 -12.84 10.92
N THR A 66 -0.47 -13.73 10.00
CA THR A 66 -1.24 -14.93 10.33
C THR A 66 -1.07 -15.98 9.23
N ALA A 67 -1.20 -17.25 9.57
CA ALA A 67 -1.18 -18.38 8.64
C ALA A 67 -2.59 -18.93 8.33
N ARG A 68 -3.66 -18.25 8.77
CA ARG A 68 -5.03 -18.81 8.74
C ARG A 68 -5.75 -18.73 7.40
N TYR A 69 -5.23 -18.01 6.41
CA TYR A 69 -6.03 -17.62 5.23
C TYR A 69 -6.04 -18.66 4.10
N TYR A 70 -4.89 -19.26 3.81
CA TYR A 70 -4.70 -20.29 2.80
C TYR A 70 -3.50 -21.17 3.16
N ASN A 71 -3.38 -22.34 2.51
CA ASN A 71 -2.23 -23.21 2.69
C ASN A 71 -1.14 -22.86 1.65
N PRO A 72 0.06 -22.41 2.06
CA PRO A 72 1.13 -22.07 1.12
C PRO A 72 1.67 -23.27 0.34
N GLU A 73 1.42 -24.50 0.79
CA GLU A 73 1.80 -25.70 0.01
C GLU A 73 1.06 -25.78 -1.33
N GLU A 74 -0.12 -25.17 -1.46
CA GLU A 74 -0.85 -25.10 -2.74
C GLU A 74 -0.07 -24.27 -3.78
N LEU A 75 0.64 -23.21 -3.36
CA LEU A 75 1.51 -22.42 -4.24
C LEU A 75 2.74 -23.23 -4.65
N LYS A 76 3.39 -23.89 -3.68
CA LYS A 76 4.60 -24.69 -3.93
C LYS A 76 4.32 -25.86 -4.87
N ALA A 77 3.18 -26.53 -4.71
CA ALA A 77 2.75 -27.61 -5.58
C ALA A 77 2.56 -27.15 -7.04
N ALA A 78 2.23 -25.87 -7.24
CA ALA A 78 2.14 -25.24 -8.56
C ALA A 78 3.49 -24.65 -9.06
N GLY A 79 4.60 -24.92 -8.38
CA GLY A 79 5.92 -24.40 -8.73
C GLY A 79 6.14 -22.93 -8.34
N VAL A 80 5.24 -22.33 -7.57
CA VAL A 80 5.33 -20.93 -7.14
C VAL A 80 6.08 -20.85 -5.80
N LEU A 81 7.18 -20.09 -5.79
CA LEU A 81 7.93 -19.83 -4.56
C LEU A 81 7.07 -19.02 -3.57
N HIS A 82 7.24 -19.27 -2.27
CA HIS A 82 6.48 -18.55 -1.25
C HIS A 82 7.38 -18.13 -0.09
N LYS A 83 7.38 -16.82 0.20
CA LYS A 83 8.04 -16.24 1.37
C LYS A 83 7.02 -15.50 2.23
N LYS A 84 6.97 -15.84 3.52
CA LYS A 84 6.17 -15.13 4.51
C LYS A 84 7.03 -14.15 5.30
N ILE A 85 6.62 -12.89 5.36
CA ILE A 85 7.24 -11.83 6.16
C ILE A 85 6.16 -11.31 7.12
N LEU A 86 6.21 -11.76 8.37
CA LEU A 86 5.25 -11.35 9.40
C LEU A 86 5.36 -9.84 9.65
N MET A 87 4.32 -9.11 9.25
CA MET A 87 4.29 -7.66 9.30
C MET A 87 3.33 -7.18 10.41
N PRO A 88 3.81 -6.40 11.38
CA PRO A 88 2.95 -5.83 12.41
C PRO A 88 1.88 -4.91 11.79
N GLY A 89 0.69 -4.93 12.38
CA GLY A 89 -0.41 -4.04 11.96
C GLY A 89 -0.19 -2.61 12.45
N ARG A 90 -0.79 -1.63 11.75
CA ARG A 90 -0.91 -0.20 12.12
C ARG A 90 0.36 0.61 12.34
N ILE A 91 1.53 0.00 12.51
CA ILE A 91 2.82 0.70 12.66
C ILE A 91 3.59 0.72 11.35
N ILE A 92 4.49 1.69 11.21
CA ILE A 92 5.42 1.70 10.06
C ILE A 92 6.23 0.41 10.08
N PRO A 93 6.28 -0.33 8.96
CA PRO A 93 7.10 -1.53 8.85
C PRO A 93 8.54 -1.28 9.33
N PRO A 94 9.05 -2.07 10.30
CA PRO A 94 10.41 -1.93 10.79
C PRO A 94 11.46 -2.10 9.69
N GLU A 95 12.59 -1.39 9.76
CA GLU A 95 13.63 -1.41 8.71
C GLU A 95 14.23 -2.81 8.46
N ASN A 96 14.30 -3.67 9.48
CA ASN A 96 14.72 -5.05 9.27
C ASN A 96 13.74 -5.85 8.38
N LYS A 97 12.43 -5.56 8.48
CA LYS A 97 11.40 -6.15 7.63
C LYS A 97 11.43 -5.56 6.23
N VAL A 98 11.72 -4.26 6.11
CA VAL A 98 11.95 -3.60 4.81
C VAL A 98 13.13 -4.25 4.09
N THR A 99 14.25 -4.41 4.80
CA THR A 99 15.45 -5.07 4.27
C THR A 99 15.17 -6.52 3.88
N GLU A 100 14.48 -7.29 4.73
CA GLU A 100 14.07 -8.68 4.45
C GLU A 100 13.25 -8.77 3.16
N PHE A 101 12.29 -7.85 2.96
CA PHE A 101 11.47 -7.79 1.75
C PHE A 101 12.30 -7.46 0.52
N MET A 102 13.15 -6.43 0.58
CA MET A 102 13.98 -6.04 -0.56
C MET A 102 14.89 -7.18 -1.00
N ASN A 103 15.58 -7.81 -0.05
CA ASN A 103 16.45 -8.94 -0.35
C ASN A 103 15.68 -10.13 -0.93
N THR A 104 14.46 -10.39 -0.44
CA THR A 104 13.59 -11.44 -0.99
C THR A 104 13.20 -11.13 -2.44
N VAL A 105 12.85 -9.87 -2.73
CA VAL A 105 12.52 -9.46 -4.10
C VAL A 105 13.74 -9.63 -5.00
N ASP A 106 14.90 -9.14 -4.59
CA ASP A 106 16.14 -9.25 -5.36
C ASP A 106 16.53 -10.73 -5.61
N GLU A 107 16.40 -11.58 -4.58
CA GLU A 107 16.62 -13.03 -4.70
C GLU A 107 15.68 -13.67 -5.73
N PHE A 108 14.39 -13.36 -5.70
CA PHE A 108 13.41 -13.90 -6.64
C PHE A 108 13.62 -13.38 -8.07
N LEU A 109 13.99 -12.10 -8.22
CA LEU A 109 14.27 -11.51 -9.53
C LEU A 109 15.55 -12.07 -10.17
N GLY A 110 16.52 -12.53 -9.36
CA GLY A 110 17.78 -13.12 -9.82
C GLY A 110 17.70 -14.60 -10.23
N LYS A 111 16.59 -15.30 -9.95
CA LYS A 111 16.43 -16.74 -10.27
C LYS A 111 15.87 -17.02 -11.67
N ASP A 112 15.09 -16.10 -12.24
CA ASP A 112 14.50 -16.22 -13.58
C ASP A 112 14.18 -14.83 -14.16
N CYS A 113 14.38 -14.67 -15.47
CA CYS A 113 14.25 -13.41 -16.20
C CYS A 113 12.79 -13.04 -16.54
N GLU A 114 11.84 -13.98 -16.60
CA GLU A 114 10.45 -13.67 -17.04
C GLU A 114 9.36 -13.77 -15.97
N MET A 115 9.66 -14.32 -14.78
CA MET A 115 8.65 -14.50 -13.74
C MET A 115 8.16 -13.18 -13.11
N VAL A 116 6.92 -13.20 -12.65
CA VAL A 116 6.25 -12.13 -11.90
C VAL A 116 6.22 -12.49 -10.41
N ILE A 117 6.49 -11.51 -9.56
CA ILE A 117 6.41 -11.64 -8.10
C ILE A 117 5.10 -11.03 -7.62
N GLY A 118 4.27 -11.86 -6.99
CA GLY A 118 3.08 -11.46 -6.29
C GLY A 118 3.39 -10.93 -4.89
N VAL A 119 2.81 -9.80 -4.50
CA VAL A 119 2.92 -9.26 -3.14
C VAL A 119 1.53 -9.01 -2.57
N HIS A 120 1.26 -9.53 -1.37
CA HIS A 120 -0.01 -9.29 -0.71
C HIS A 120 0.13 -9.04 0.79
N CYS A 121 -0.84 -8.31 1.34
CA CYS A 121 -1.17 -8.32 2.76
C CYS A 121 -2.65 -8.77 2.86
N THR A 122 -3.39 -8.35 3.88
CA THR A 122 -4.82 -8.67 3.97
C THR A 122 -5.61 -8.07 2.80
N HIS A 123 -5.46 -6.75 2.56
CA HIS A 123 -6.17 -6.03 1.50
C HIS A 123 -5.32 -5.77 0.26
N GLY A 124 -4.02 -6.04 0.33
CA GLY A 124 -3.07 -5.74 -0.75
C GLY A 124 -2.87 -4.24 -0.98
N LEU A 125 -3.08 -3.41 0.05
CA LEU A 125 -3.10 -1.94 -0.09
C LEU A 125 -2.03 -1.25 0.75
N ASN A 126 -2.24 -1.11 2.05
CA ASN A 126 -1.36 -0.27 2.88
C ASN A 126 0.05 -0.89 3.08
N ARG A 127 0.16 -2.05 3.74
CA ARG A 127 1.45 -2.74 3.93
C ARG A 127 2.11 -3.09 2.60
N THR A 128 1.35 -3.64 1.66
CA THR A 128 1.85 -3.96 0.31
C THR A 128 2.38 -2.74 -0.40
N GLY A 129 1.60 -1.65 -0.45
CA GLY A 129 1.99 -0.40 -1.08
C GLY A 129 3.22 0.20 -0.44
N TYR A 130 3.31 0.19 0.89
CA TYR A 130 4.50 0.66 1.59
C TYR A 130 5.76 -0.12 1.19
N MET A 131 5.74 -1.45 1.29
CA MET A 131 6.92 -2.27 0.98
C MET A 131 7.35 -2.14 -0.48
N VAL A 132 6.38 -2.11 -1.39
CA VAL A 132 6.62 -1.99 -2.83
C VAL A 132 7.12 -0.59 -3.20
N CYS A 133 6.56 0.47 -2.61
CA CYS A 133 7.05 1.83 -2.83
C CYS A 133 8.45 2.03 -2.25
N ARG A 134 8.73 1.50 -1.05
CA ARG A 134 10.07 1.48 -0.45
C ARG A 134 11.08 0.75 -1.34
N TYR A 135 10.72 -0.40 -1.90
CA TYR A 135 11.58 -1.10 -2.86
C TYR A 135 11.88 -0.26 -4.11
N MET A 136 10.84 0.30 -4.75
CA MET A 136 11.04 1.17 -5.93
C MET A 136 11.93 2.38 -5.61
N ARG A 137 11.75 3.00 -4.43
CA ARG A 137 12.53 4.17 -4.01
C ARG A 137 13.98 3.80 -3.68
N ASP A 138 14.17 2.84 -2.78
CA ASP A 138 15.48 2.58 -2.17
C ASP A 138 16.35 1.64 -3.01
N ARG A 139 15.74 0.73 -3.80
CA ARG A 139 16.47 -0.21 -4.67
C ARG A 139 16.51 0.22 -6.13
N LEU A 140 15.42 0.78 -6.66
CA LEU A 140 15.33 1.13 -8.10
C LEU A 140 15.55 2.63 -8.37
N GLY A 141 15.74 3.45 -7.35
CA GLY A 141 15.96 4.90 -7.50
C GLY A 141 14.75 5.68 -8.02
N VAL A 142 13.55 5.10 -7.98
CA VAL A 142 12.32 5.78 -8.41
C VAL A 142 11.95 6.85 -7.37
N PRO A 143 11.68 8.10 -7.77
CA PRO A 143 11.25 9.14 -6.83
C PRO A 143 10.03 8.68 -6.01
N ALA A 144 10.01 8.98 -4.71
CA ALA A 144 8.96 8.52 -3.79
C ALA A 144 7.53 8.81 -4.28
N LYS A 145 7.32 10.02 -4.80
CA LYS A 145 6.06 10.48 -5.40
C LYS A 145 5.63 9.59 -6.56
N ASP A 146 6.56 9.21 -7.43
CA ASP A 146 6.30 8.37 -8.59
C ASP A 146 6.11 6.91 -8.20
N ALA A 147 6.86 6.42 -7.21
CA ALA A 147 6.67 5.09 -6.64
C ALA A 147 5.23 4.90 -6.13
N ILE A 148 4.72 5.88 -5.36
CA ILE A 148 3.33 5.90 -4.88
C ILE A 148 2.37 5.92 -6.06
N LYS A 149 2.53 6.86 -7.01
CA LYS A 149 1.64 6.97 -8.18
C LYS A 149 1.57 5.66 -8.99
N ARG A 150 2.72 5.02 -9.25
CA ARG A 150 2.78 3.76 -10.01
C ARG A 150 2.10 2.61 -9.26
N PHE A 151 2.35 2.48 -7.96
CA PHE A 151 1.67 1.50 -7.12
C PHE A 151 0.16 1.71 -7.13
N GLU A 152 -0.29 2.93 -6.84
CA GLU A 152 -1.70 3.29 -6.74
C GLU A 152 -2.41 3.02 -8.07
N LYS A 153 -1.84 3.49 -9.20
CA LYS A 153 -2.35 3.24 -10.56
C LYS A 153 -2.49 1.75 -10.85
N ALA A 154 -1.46 0.95 -10.55
CA ALA A 154 -1.49 -0.48 -10.80
C ALA A 154 -2.46 -1.23 -9.87
N ARG A 155 -2.55 -0.83 -8.60
CA ARG A 155 -3.41 -1.46 -7.59
C ARG A 155 -4.88 -1.06 -7.75
N GLY A 156 -5.15 0.13 -8.29
CA GLY A 156 -6.47 0.73 -8.48
C GLY A 156 -7.04 1.46 -7.25
N TYR A 157 -6.23 1.67 -6.21
CA TYR A 157 -6.62 2.29 -4.95
C TYR A 157 -5.48 3.13 -4.40
N GLN A 158 -5.82 4.22 -3.70
CA GLN A 158 -4.83 5.02 -2.98
C GLN A 158 -4.39 4.33 -1.69
N ILE A 159 -3.13 4.53 -1.30
CA ILE A 159 -2.67 4.14 0.04
C ILE A 159 -3.49 4.95 1.06
N GLU A 160 -4.11 4.28 2.02
CA GLU A 160 -5.00 4.93 2.97
C GLU A 160 -4.26 5.51 4.17
N ARG A 161 -3.11 4.92 4.53
CA ARG A 161 -2.35 5.26 5.74
C ARG A 161 -1.40 6.42 5.48
N GLU A 162 -1.74 7.58 6.04
CA GLU A 162 -0.96 8.81 5.85
C GLU A 162 0.44 8.74 6.46
N ASN A 163 0.61 8.05 7.59
CA ASN A 163 1.92 7.82 8.19
C ASN A 163 2.84 7.01 7.27
N TYR A 164 2.29 6.08 6.50
CA TYR A 164 3.06 5.31 5.51
C TYR A 164 3.47 6.21 4.35
N ILE A 165 2.54 7.03 3.82
CA ILE A 165 2.84 7.98 2.75
C ILE A 165 3.92 8.98 3.18
N ALA A 166 3.80 9.56 4.38
CA ALA A 166 4.79 10.50 4.90
C ALA A 166 6.19 9.88 4.96
N ASP A 167 6.30 8.67 5.52
CA ASP A 167 7.57 7.95 5.64
C ASP A 167 8.17 7.58 4.26
N ILE A 168 7.34 7.14 3.30
CA ILE A 168 7.79 6.92 1.92
C ILE A 168 8.32 8.23 1.29
N MET A 169 7.69 9.36 1.59
CA MET A 169 8.11 10.68 1.11
C MET A 169 9.31 11.26 1.84
N GLY A 170 9.86 10.58 2.86
CA GLY A 170 10.95 11.11 3.69
C GLY A 170 10.52 12.23 4.64
N ILE A 171 9.22 12.33 4.91
CA ILE A 171 8.61 13.31 5.81
C ILE A 171 8.35 12.63 7.15
N ALA A 172 8.58 13.35 8.26
CA ALA A 172 8.31 12.85 9.60
C ALA A 172 6.85 12.32 9.70
N PRO A 173 6.65 11.03 10.03
CA PRO A 173 5.34 10.44 10.02
C PRO A 173 4.49 10.95 11.19
N ARG A 174 3.20 11.19 10.93
CA ARG A 174 2.22 11.43 11.98
C ARG A 174 2.03 10.16 12.83
N PRO A 175 1.55 10.27 14.08
CA PRO A 175 1.12 9.12 14.86
C PRO A 175 0.14 8.24 14.06
N PRO A 176 0.15 6.92 14.25
CA PRO A 176 -0.78 6.03 13.57
C PRO A 176 -2.23 6.46 13.77
N ASP A 177 -3.05 6.40 12.72
CA ASP A 177 -4.49 6.54 12.87
C ASP A 177 -5.03 5.36 13.73
N ILE A 178 -5.67 5.71 14.86
CA ILE A 178 -6.21 4.76 15.85
C ILE A 178 -7.68 4.42 15.52
N GLY A 179 -8.27 5.01 14.47
CA GLY A 179 -9.65 4.82 14.06
C GLY A 179 -9.99 3.46 13.43
N ARG A 180 -11.24 3.03 13.59
CA ARG A 180 -11.81 1.84 12.89
C ARG A 180 -12.34 2.18 11.48
N ASN A 181 -12.52 3.46 11.18
CA ASN A 181 -13.14 3.93 9.95
C ASN A 181 -12.08 4.41 8.98
N THR A 182 -11.78 3.61 7.95
CA THR A 182 -10.95 4.05 6.83
C THR A 182 -11.77 4.07 5.56
N VAL A 183 -11.86 5.25 4.94
CA VAL A 183 -12.60 5.44 3.68
C VAL A 183 -11.79 4.84 2.53
N ILE A 184 -12.41 3.92 1.79
CA ILE A 184 -11.81 3.32 0.60
C ILE A 184 -11.72 4.40 -0.49
N LYS A 185 -10.52 4.60 -1.02
CA LYS A 185 -10.21 5.62 -2.05
C LYS A 185 -9.87 4.95 -3.39
N PRO A 186 -10.87 4.57 -4.21
CA PRO A 186 -10.62 4.02 -5.53
C PRO A 186 -10.07 5.09 -6.47
N ILE A 187 -9.17 4.69 -7.37
CA ILE A 187 -8.74 5.58 -8.47
C ILE A 187 -9.77 5.45 -9.59
N THR A 188 -10.81 6.27 -9.54
CA THR A 188 -11.69 6.47 -10.70
C THR A 188 -10.94 7.30 -11.74
N GLY A 189 -10.96 6.88 -13.01
CA GLY A 189 -10.27 7.53 -14.13
C GLY A 189 -10.77 8.95 -14.49
N LYS A 190 -11.38 9.67 -13.56
CA LYS A 190 -11.68 11.10 -13.65
C LYS A 190 -11.25 11.75 -12.34
N TYR A 191 -10.24 12.61 -12.43
CA TYR A 191 -9.92 13.60 -11.41
C TYR A 191 -11.22 14.30 -10.99
N LEU A 192 -11.65 14.11 -9.74
CA LEU A 192 -12.71 14.93 -9.15
C LEU A 192 -12.06 16.27 -8.74
N PRO A 193 -12.57 17.44 -9.17
CA PRO A 193 -11.84 18.72 -9.03
C PRO A 193 -11.62 19.21 -7.59
N ASN A 194 -12.20 18.58 -6.55
CA ASN A 194 -12.35 19.24 -5.26
C ASN A 194 -11.72 18.55 -4.03
N LYS A 195 -10.72 17.69 -4.22
CA LYS A 195 -9.74 17.41 -3.16
C LYS A 195 -8.35 17.36 -3.76
N ARG A 196 -7.62 18.48 -3.65
CA ARG A 196 -6.21 18.57 -4.06
C ARG A 196 -5.43 17.47 -3.34
N SER A 197 -4.88 16.54 -4.12
CA SER A 197 -3.85 15.63 -3.63
C SER A 197 -2.66 16.47 -3.14
N PRO A 198 -2.04 16.16 -1.99
CA PRO A 198 -0.79 16.81 -1.56
C PRO A 198 0.38 16.65 -2.55
N LEU A 199 0.19 15.87 -3.63
CA LEU A 199 1.16 15.58 -4.68
C LEU A 199 0.88 16.28 -6.02
N ALA A 200 -0.09 17.20 -6.09
CA ALA A 200 -0.26 18.06 -7.27
C ALA A 200 0.73 19.23 -7.16
N GLU A 201 1.71 19.29 -8.06
CA GLU A 201 2.54 20.48 -8.27
C GLU A 201 1.94 21.27 -9.43
N ASP A 202 1.94 22.59 -9.28
CA ASP A 202 1.38 23.58 -10.20
C ASP A 202 2.08 23.50 -11.56
N GLU A 203 1.31 23.32 -12.63
CA GLU A 203 1.81 23.54 -13.99
C GLU A 203 1.95 25.06 -14.18
N ASP A 204 3.17 25.53 -14.42
CA ASP A 204 3.50 26.92 -14.71
C ASP A 204 2.73 27.40 -15.95
N GLU A 205 1.63 28.13 -15.73
CA GLU A 205 0.91 28.81 -16.80
C GLU A 205 1.66 30.09 -17.18
N TYR A 206 2.35 30.04 -18.32
CA TYR A 206 2.83 31.21 -19.05
C TYR A 206 1.62 32.09 -19.43
N VAL A 207 1.34 33.13 -18.64
CA VAL A 207 0.39 34.18 -19.01
C VAL A 207 1.09 35.53 -19.06
N ASN A 208 1.00 36.10 -20.25
CA ASN A 208 1.52 37.36 -20.77
C ASN A 208 1.59 38.52 -19.77
N GLN A 209 2.77 39.13 -19.68
CA GLN A 209 2.99 40.45 -19.08
C GLN A 209 2.31 41.53 -19.92
N SER A 210 1.14 42.00 -19.48
CA SER A 210 0.75 43.41 -19.61
C SER A 210 -0.57 43.64 -18.87
N VAL A 211 -0.64 44.75 -18.12
CA VAL A 211 -1.82 45.25 -17.39
C VAL A 211 -2.06 44.42 -16.11
N ILE A 212 -1.62 44.81 -14.92
CA ILE A 212 -2.06 45.98 -14.15
C ILE A 212 -0.90 46.39 -13.21
N ARG A 213 -0.33 47.55 -13.48
CA ARG A 213 0.33 48.35 -12.44
C ARG A 213 -0.76 48.91 -11.52
N ASP A 214 -0.35 49.10 -10.27
CA ASP A 214 -1.02 49.89 -9.24
C ASP A 214 -2.15 49.19 -8.48
N ARG A 215 -1.83 48.77 -7.24
CA ARG A 215 -2.35 49.42 -6.03
C ARG A 215 -1.77 48.81 -4.75
N PHE A 216 -0.93 49.62 -4.11
CA PHE A 216 -0.77 49.79 -2.65
C PHE A 216 -0.47 48.57 -1.74
N ASN A 217 0.82 48.40 -1.47
CA ASN A 217 1.45 48.67 -0.16
C ASN A 217 0.52 48.81 1.07
N ARG A 218 0.58 47.88 2.04
CA ARG A 218 0.61 48.18 3.49
C ARG A 218 0.90 46.96 4.40
N SER A 219 2.12 46.96 4.94
CA SER A 219 2.51 46.82 6.37
C SER A 219 2.01 45.66 7.27
N ASN A 220 3.00 44.99 7.89
CA ASN A 220 3.16 44.54 9.30
C ASN A 220 2.04 43.67 9.93
N THR A 221 2.30 42.62 10.71
CA THR A 221 3.12 42.61 11.95
C THR A 221 3.29 41.17 12.48
N ARG A 222 4.38 40.98 13.25
CA ARG A 222 4.77 39.81 14.05
C ARG A 222 3.69 39.30 15.03
N ASN A 223 3.67 37.99 15.34
CA ASN A 223 3.86 37.52 16.72
C ASN A 223 4.16 36.02 16.88
N SER A 224 4.90 35.73 17.95
CA SER A 224 5.55 34.47 18.34
C SER A 224 4.90 33.80 19.57
N ARG A 225 5.36 32.56 19.89
CA ARG A 225 5.27 31.79 21.18
C ARG A 225 4.02 30.91 21.32
N HIS A 226 4.00 29.74 22.00
CA HIS A 226 4.95 29.03 22.88
C HIS A 226 4.55 27.54 23.00
N ARG A 227 5.51 26.71 23.44
CA ARG A 227 5.38 25.29 23.86
C ARG A 227 4.51 25.11 25.11
N LYS A 228 3.97 23.90 25.32
CA LYS A 228 4.08 23.17 26.61
C LYS A 228 3.77 21.67 26.47
N ASP A 229 4.59 20.89 27.15
CA ASP A 229 4.57 19.44 27.34
C ASP A 229 3.47 18.98 28.32
N SER A 230 3.05 17.71 28.23
CA SER A 230 2.75 16.91 29.43
C SER A 230 2.68 15.39 29.16
N ASN A 231 3.02 14.67 30.24
CA ASN A 231 3.32 13.25 30.39
C ASN A 231 2.21 12.24 30.06
N GLY A 232 2.64 11.12 29.48
CA GLY A 232 2.62 9.78 30.10
C GLY A 232 1.34 9.22 30.72
N SER A 233 0.80 8.16 30.11
CA SER A 233 0.31 6.99 30.85
C SER A 233 0.32 5.75 29.95
N GLY A 234 0.91 4.67 30.46
CA GLY A 234 0.96 3.38 29.79
C GLY A 234 -0.43 2.75 29.74
N THR A 235 -0.79 2.20 28.58
CA THR A 235 -1.98 1.37 28.43
C THR A 235 -1.58 0.05 27.78
N SER A 236 -2.04 -1.02 28.42
CA SER A 236 -1.87 -2.43 28.07
C SER A 236 -2.30 -2.70 26.61
N PHE A 237 -1.42 -3.33 25.83
CA PHE A 237 -1.67 -3.67 24.42
C PHE A 237 -2.58 -4.89 24.31
N ASP A 238 -3.81 -4.67 23.85
CA ASP A 238 -4.76 -5.73 23.49
C ASP A 238 -4.66 -6.02 21.98
N TYR A 239 -4.09 -7.18 21.63
CA TYR A 239 -3.71 -7.60 20.27
C TYR A 239 -4.89 -7.97 19.34
N LYS A 240 -6.11 -7.51 19.64
CA LYS A 240 -7.33 -7.96 18.94
C LYS A 240 -7.52 -7.33 17.55
N TYR A 241 -6.65 -6.40 17.13
CA TYR A 241 -6.86 -5.60 15.92
C TYR A 241 -5.61 -5.46 15.05
N ASP A 242 -5.09 -6.60 14.56
CA ASP A 242 -4.10 -6.67 13.48
C ASP A 242 -4.69 -6.12 12.16
N TYR A 243 -4.66 -4.79 11.98
CA TYR A 243 -5.00 -4.11 10.72
C TYR A 243 -3.83 -3.31 10.16
#